data_AF-A0A2B7ZWC1-F1
#
_entry.id   AF-A0A2B7ZWC1-F1
#
_cell.length_a   1.000
_cell.length_b   1.000
_cell.length_c   1.000
_cell.angle_alpha   90.00
_cell.angle_beta   90.00
_cell.angle_gamma   90.00
#
_symmetry.space_group_name_H-M   'P 1'
#
loop_
_entity.id
_entity.type
_entity.pdbx_description
1 polymer ?
#
loop_
_entity_poly.entity_id
_entity_poly.type
_entity_poly.pdbx_seq_one_letter_code
_entity_poly.pdbx_strand_id
1 'polypeptide(L)'
;TPKQTTELSAKLEELNKRLNDVNRKLNGNASLSNREFETPPSIVARIRYITGSLWNTTAAQTQTQKDSYRIAAKEFKPVYAELRAIAEEINKAEGTLEKNNAPYTPGRIPEWREE
;
A
#
# COMPACT_ATOMS: atom_id res chain seq x y z
N THR A 1 -17.95 22.90 10.34
CA THR A 1 -18.39 23.93 9.36
C THR A 1 -18.01 23.49 7.95
N PRO A 2 -18.72 23.94 6.90
CA PRO A 2 -18.54 23.44 5.52
C PRO A 2 -17.10 23.44 5.01
N LYS A 3 -16.30 24.44 5.42
CA LYS A 3 -14.87 24.55 5.06
C LYS A 3 -14.02 23.37 5.59
N GLN A 4 -14.24 22.93 6.83
CA GLN A 4 -13.50 21.80 7.40
C GLN A 4 -13.84 20.48 6.69
N THR A 5 -15.09 20.33 6.23
CA THR A 5 -15.51 19.18 5.43
C THR A 5 -14.81 19.15 4.07
N THR A 6 -14.67 20.30 3.40
CA THR A 6 -13.95 20.39 2.12
C THR A 6 -12.45 20.08 2.27
N GLU A 7 -11.80 20.60 3.31
CA GLU A 7 -10.38 20.32 3.58
C GLU A 7 -10.14 18.83 3.89
N LEU A 8 -11.02 18.20 4.65
CA LEU A 8 -10.94 16.78 4.96
C LEU A 8 -11.13 15.91 3.71
N SER A 9 -12.11 16.23 2.86
CA SER A 9 -12.33 15.52 1.59
C SER A 9 -11.12 15.63 0.67
N ALA A 10 -10.51 16.81 0.55
CA ALA A 10 -9.30 17.00 -0.26
C ALA A 10 -8.13 16.15 0.28
N LYS A 11 -7.97 16.07 1.61
CA LYS A 11 -6.95 15.22 2.24
C LYS A 11 -7.17 13.73 1.98
N LEU A 12 -8.43 13.26 2.06
CA LEU A 12 -8.77 11.87 1.78
C LEU A 12 -8.50 11.50 0.31
N GLU A 13 -8.80 12.41 -0.62
CA GLU A 13 -8.49 12.23 -2.03
C GLU A 13 -6.98 12.13 -2.28
N GLU A 14 -6.18 12.95 -1.60
CA GLU A 14 -4.72 12.86 -1.67
C GLU A 14 -4.19 11.54 -1.11
N LEU A 15 -4.70 11.08 0.03
CA LEU A 15 -4.36 9.77 0.59
C LEU A 15 -4.71 8.63 -0.36
N ASN A 16 -5.86 8.72 -1.04
CA ASN A 16 -6.28 7.74 -2.05
C ASN A 16 -5.31 7.68 -3.24
N LYS A 17 -4.85 8.83 -3.74
CA LYS A 17 -3.83 8.87 -4.81
C LYS A 17 -2.52 8.23 -4.39
N ARG A 18 -2.03 8.55 -3.18
CA ARG A 18 -0.82 7.95 -2.62
C ARG A 18 -0.95 6.44 -2.43
N LEU A 19 -2.10 5.96 -1.97
CA LEU A 19 -2.43 4.53 -1.89
C LEU A 19 -2.40 3.85 -3.26
N ASN A 20 -2.96 4.50 -4.29
CA ASN A 20 -2.93 3.99 -5.66
C ASN A 20 -1.50 3.89 -6.19
N ASP A 21 -0.62 4.84 -5.85
CA ASP A 21 0.78 4.79 -6.23
C ASP A 21 1.54 3.68 -5.48
N VAL A 22 1.28 3.49 -4.19
CA VAL A 22 1.78 2.34 -3.42
C VAL A 22 1.34 1.03 -4.06
N ASN A 23 0.06 0.91 -4.41
CA ASN A 23 -0.48 -0.27 -5.07
C ASN A 23 0.21 -0.53 -6.42
N ARG A 24 0.45 0.52 -7.22
CA ARG A 24 1.16 0.40 -8.50
C ARG A 24 2.61 -0.04 -8.31
N LYS A 25 3.32 0.44 -7.28
CA LYS A 25 4.69 0.00 -6.98
C LYS A 25 4.74 -1.46 -6.51
N LEU A 26 3.77 -1.90 -5.70
CA LEU A 26 3.69 -3.27 -5.21
C LEU A 26 3.30 -4.26 -6.30
N ASN A 27 2.21 -3.97 -7.01
CA ASN A 27 1.53 -4.92 -7.89
C ASN A 27 1.82 -4.69 -9.39
N GLY A 28 2.36 -3.52 -9.75
CA GLY A 28 2.61 -3.12 -11.14
C GLY A 28 1.48 -2.27 -11.71
N ASN A 29 1.66 -1.80 -12.95
CA ASN A 29 0.66 -1.00 -13.64
C ASN A 29 -0.23 -1.88 -14.53
N ALA A 30 -1.37 -2.30 -13.99
CA ALA A 30 -2.36 -3.10 -14.71
C ALA A 30 -2.85 -2.44 -16.02
N SER A 31 -2.95 -1.11 -16.07
CA SER A 31 -3.40 -0.43 -17.28
C SER A 31 -2.41 -0.52 -18.44
N LEU A 32 -1.10 -0.56 -18.16
CA LEU A 32 -0.08 -0.75 -19.19
C LEU A 32 0.02 -2.23 -19.58
N SER A 33 0.04 -3.11 -18.58
CA SER A 33 0.11 -4.56 -18.81
C SER A 33 -1.07 -5.07 -19.65
N ASN A 34 -2.30 -4.59 -19.40
CA ASN A 34 -3.49 -4.99 -20.17
C ASN A 34 -3.50 -4.45 -21.61
N ARG A 35 -2.57 -3.55 -21.95
CA ARG A 35 -2.40 -2.98 -23.28
C ARG A 35 -1.15 -3.53 -23.98
N GLU A 36 -0.62 -4.66 -23.48
CA GLU A 36 0.55 -5.36 -24.03
C GLU A 36 1.81 -4.48 -24.12
N PHE A 37 1.89 -3.42 -23.28
CA PHE A 37 3.12 -2.67 -23.13
C PHE A 37 4.07 -3.41 -22.21
N GLU A 38 5.36 -3.39 -22.55
CA GLU A 38 6.40 -3.94 -21.68
C GLU A 38 6.44 -3.16 -20.36
N THR A 39 6.31 -3.88 -19.26
CA THR A 39 6.39 -3.31 -17.91
C THR A 39 7.44 -4.07 -17.10
N PRO A 40 8.27 -3.37 -16.31
CA PRO A 40 9.21 -4.04 -15.44
C PRO A 40 8.46 -4.90 -14.41
N PRO A 41 9.04 -6.02 -13.95
CA PRO A 41 8.42 -6.86 -12.93
C PRO A 41 8.16 -6.05 -11.64
N SER A 42 6.93 -6.09 -11.14
CA SER A 42 6.57 -5.52 -9.85
C SER A 42 7.23 -6.27 -8.69
N ILE A 43 7.23 -5.66 -7.50
CA ILE A 43 7.73 -6.31 -6.28
C ILE A 43 7.03 -7.65 -6.08
N VAL A 44 5.69 -7.69 -6.19
CA VAL A 44 4.91 -8.92 -6.05
C VAL A 44 5.24 -9.92 -7.16
N ALA A 45 5.42 -9.49 -8.40
CA ALA A 45 5.80 -10.39 -9.49
C ALA A 45 7.15 -11.08 -9.22
N ARG A 46 8.14 -10.34 -8.73
CA ARG A 46 9.47 -10.89 -8.36
C ARG A 46 9.36 -11.92 -7.24
N ILE A 47 8.56 -11.63 -6.21
CA ILE A 47 8.33 -12.59 -5.12
C ILE A 47 7.59 -13.83 -5.61
N ARG A 48 6.52 -13.67 -6.40
CA ARG A 48 5.76 -14.79 -6.98
C ARG A 48 6.62 -15.69 -7.88
N TYR A 49 7.52 -15.10 -8.67
CA TYR A 49 8.48 -15.86 -9.46
C TYR A 49 9.37 -16.75 -8.59
N ILE A 50 9.91 -16.20 -7.50
CA ILE A 50 10.76 -16.94 -6.56
C ILE A 50 9.95 -18.04 -5.87
N THR A 51 8.80 -17.71 -5.26
CA THR A 51 8.01 -18.68 -4.50
C THR A 51 7.45 -19.78 -5.41
N GLY A 52 6.96 -19.43 -6.60
CA GLY A 52 6.48 -20.39 -7.59
C GLY A 52 7.54 -21.39 -8.02
N SER A 53 8.79 -20.92 -8.18
CA SER A 53 9.92 -21.79 -8.52
C SER A 53 10.33 -22.69 -7.34
N LEU A 54 10.36 -22.14 -6.12
CA LEU A 54 10.89 -22.83 -4.95
C LEU A 54 9.91 -23.82 -4.31
N TRP A 55 8.60 -23.67 -4.51
CA TRP A 55 7.61 -24.58 -3.89
C TRP A 55 7.73 -26.03 -4.34
N ASN A 56 8.23 -26.28 -5.56
CA ASN A 56 8.24 -27.61 -6.17
C ASN A 56 9.66 -28.15 -6.37
N THR A 57 10.66 -27.60 -5.68
CA THR A 57 12.06 -27.99 -5.83
C THR A 57 12.80 -28.00 -4.50
N THR A 58 13.77 -28.90 -4.40
CA THR A 58 14.74 -28.97 -3.29
C THR A 58 16.10 -28.40 -3.69
N ALA A 59 16.25 -27.94 -4.93
CA ALA A 59 17.47 -27.32 -5.41
C ALA A 59 17.72 -25.96 -4.74
N ALA A 60 18.99 -25.59 -4.61
CA ALA A 60 19.39 -24.28 -4.09
C ALA A 60 18.92 -23.13 -5.00
N GLN A 61 18.75 -21.93 -4.43
CA GLN A 61 18.30 -20.77 -5.21
C GLN A 61 19.34 -20.35 -6.26
N THR A 62 18.87 -20.04 -7.47
CA THR A 62 19.71 -19.52 -8.54
C THR A 62 20.17 -18.09 -8.25
N GLN A 63 21.21 -17.62 -8.95
CA GLN A 63 21.65 -16.24 -8.82
C GLN A 63 20.54 -15.24 -9.20
N THR A 64 19.78 -15.53 -10.27
CA THR A 64 18.63 -14.71 -10.71
C THR A 64 17.56 -14.54 -9.62
N GLN A 65 17.28 -15.61 -8.86
CA GLN A 65 16.34 -15.53 -7.73
C GLN A 65 16.88 -14.66 -6.60
N LYS A 66 18.17 -14.79 -6.27
CA LYS A 66 18.84 -13.96 -5.26
C LYS A 66 18.83 -12.48 -5.68
N ASP A 67 19.14 -12.19 -6.93
CA ASP A 67 19.13 -10.83 -7.47
C ASP A 67 17.71 -10.25 -7.47
N SER A 68 16.71 -11.02 -7.88
CA SER A 68 15.30 -10.61 -7.84
C SER A 68 14.83 -10.28 -6.43
N TYR A 69 15.24 -11.07 -5.43
CA TYR A 69 14.95 -10.78 -4.03
C TYR A 69 15.60 -9.48 -3.56
N ARG A 70 16.89 -9.26 -3.88
CA ARG A 70 17.59 -8.02 -3.47
C ARG A 70 16.93 -6.78 -4.07
N ILE A 71 16.51 -6.84 -5.34
CA ILE A 71 15.78 -5.76 -5.99
C ILE A 71 14.43 -5.53 -5.28
N ALA A 72 13.64 -6.59 -5.09
CA ALA A 72 12.33 -6.49 -4.43
C ALA A 72 12.45 -5.92 -3.02
N ALA A 73 13.45 -6.35 -2.23
CA ALA A 73 13.70 -5.84 -0.88
C ALA A 73 14.08 -4.35 -0.89
N LYS A 74 14.92 -3.94 -1.84
CA LYS A 74 15.32 -2.53 -2.01
C LYS A 74 14.12 -1.64 -2.38
N GLU A 75 13.29 -2.10 -3.32
CA GLU A 75 12.10 -1.38 -3.78
C GLU A 75 10.99 -1.36 -2.72
N PHE A 76 10.87 -2.41 -1.92
CA PHE A 76 9.86 -2.51 -0.86
C PHE A 76 10.11 -1.53 0.28
N LYS A 77 11.38 -1.24 0.63
CA LYS A 77 11.71 -0.34 1.75
C LYS A 77 10.99 1.02 1.70
N PRO A 78 11.07 1.81 0.61
CA PRO A 78 10.34 3.08 0.53
C PRO A 78 8.81 2.89 0.44
N VAL A 79 8.34 1.80 -0.15
CA VAL A 79 6.91 1.48 -0.24
C VAL A 79 6.31 1.21 1.14
N TYR A 80 7.02 0.45 1.98
CA TYR A 80 6.61 0.18 3.35
C TYR A 80 6.55 1.46 4.19
N ALA A 81 7.56 2.34 4.05
CA ALA A 81 7.58 3.63 4.74
C ALA A 81 6.38 4.50 4.34
N GLU A 82 6.06 4.57 3.05
CA GLU A 82 4.90 5.33 2.55
C GLU A 82 3.58 4.73 3.04
N LEU A 83 3.43 3.40 3.02
CA LEU A 83 2.23 2.72 3.51
C LEU A 83 2.00 2.99 5.01
N ARG A 84 3.07 3.00 5.81
CA ARG A 84 3.01 3.37 7.24
C ARG A 84 2.57 4.82 7.43
N ALA A 85 3.13 5.76 6.66
CA ALA A 85 2.76 7.16 6.72
C ALA A 85 1.27 7.38 6.37
N ILE A 86 0.79 6.74 5.30
CA ILE A 86 -0.62 6.79 4.91
C ILE A 86 -1.52 6.25 6.03
N ALA A 87 -1.17 5.11 6.63
CA ALA A 87 -1.94 4.55 7.74
C ALA A 87 -2.04 5.50 8.94
N GLU A 88 -0.94 6.16 9.31
CA GLU A 88 -0.92 7.16 10.38
C GLU A 88 -1.78 8.40 10.04
N GLU A 89 -1.78 8.84 8.78
CA GLU A 89 -2.60 9.96 8.34
C GLU A 89 -4.09 9.63 8.26
N ILE A 90 -4.45 8.41 7.89
CA ILE A 90 -5.83 7.89 7.96
C ILE A 90 -6.30 7.91 9.41
N ASN A 91 -5.51 7.39 10.36
CA ASN A 91 -5.87 7.42 11.78
C ASN A 91 -6.12 8.85 12.29
N LYS A 92 -5.30 9.82 11.85
CA LYS A 92 -5.51 11.25 12.20
C LYS A 92 -6.79 11.83 11.58
N ALA A 93 -7.13 11.42 10.36
CA ALA A 93 -8.37 11.82 9.69
C ALA A 93 -9.58 11.22 10.42
N GLU A 94 -9.51 9.95 10.84
CA GLU A 94 -10.56 9.29 11.61
C GLU A 94 -10.79 9.95 12.97
N GLY A 95 -9.74 10.29 13.71
CA GLY A 95 -9.88 11.04 14.97
C GLY A 95 -10.49 12.43 14.78
N THR A 96 -10.31 13.04 13.60
CA THR A 96 -11.01 14.29 13.26
C THR A 96 -12.49 14.05 13.01
N LEU A 97 -12.85 12.96 12.33
CA LEU A 97 -14.24 12.56 12.10
C LEU A 97 -14.97 12.24 13.41
N GLU A 98 -14.34 11.50 14.32
CA GLU A 98 -14.89 11.15 15.62
C GLU A 98 -15.18 12.39 16.48
N LYS A 99 -14.25 13.34 16.54
CA LYS A 99 -14.46 14.65 17.21
C LYS A 99 -15.63 15.46 16.64
N ASN A 100 -16.00 15.20 15.39
CA ASN A 100 -17.13 15.82 14.71
C ASN A 100 -18.40 14.94 14.76
N ASN A 101 -18.45 13.91 15.63
CA ASN A 101 -19.58 12.99 15.80
C ASN A 101 -19.98 12.25 14.51
N ALA A 102 -19.02 12.01 13.61
CA ALA A 102 -19.28 11.19 12.43
C ALA A 102 -19.53 9.72 12.85
N PRO A 103 -20.36 8.97 12.09
CA PRO A 103 -20.55 7.54 12.33
C PRO A 103 -19.24 6.73 12.30
N TYR A 104 -19.29 5.56 12.91
CA TYR A 104 -18.20 4.59 12.93
C TYR A 104 -17.75 4.18 11.51
N THR A 105 -16.44 4.01 11.32
CA THR A 105 -15.84 3.42 10.11
C THR A 105 -15.23 2.05 10.43
N PRO A 106 -15.36 1.04 9.54
CA PRO A 106 -14.77 -0.29 9.78
C PRO A 106 -13.27 -0.22 10.07
N GLY A 107 -12.85 -0.82 11.19
CA GLY A 107 -11.45 -0.85 11.63
C GLY A 107 -11.05 0.32 12.51
N ARG A 108 -11.92 1.31 12.73
CA ARG A 108 -11.70 2.39 13.69
C ARG A 108 -11.66 1.82 15.11
N ILE A 109 -10.66 2.20 15.89
CA ILE A 109 -10.57 1.86 17.31
C ILE A 109 -11.15 3.05 18.09
N PRO A 110 -12.26 2.89 18.83
CA PRO A 110 -12.87 4.00 19.56
C PRO A 110 -11.98 4.46 20.72
N GLU A 111 -12.00 5.76 21.02
CA GLU A 111 -11.43 6.25 22.28
C GLU A 111 -12.32 5.81 23.45
N TRP A 112 -11.76 5.02 24.37
CA TRP A 112 -12.45 4.71 25.61
C TRP A 112 -12.53 5.96 26.50
N ARG A 113 -13.74 6.34 26.92
CA ARG A 113 -13.96 7.37 27.93
C ARG A 113 -14.70 6.72 29.08
N GLU A 114 -14.14 6.84 30.29
CA GLU A 114 -14.91 6.62 31.51
C GLU A 114 -16.01 7.71 31.54
N GLU A 115 -17.24 7.31 31.87
CA GLU A 115 -18.41 8.21 31.90
C GLU A 115 -18.17 9.46 32.75
#